data_AF-A0A7X4KEN4-F1
#
_entry.id   AF-A0A7X4KEN4-F1
#
_cell.length_a   1.000
_cell.length_b   1.000
_cell.length_c   1.000
_cell.angle_alpha   90.00
_cell.angle_beta   90.00
_cell.angle_gamma   90.00
#
_symmetry.space_group_name_H-M   'P 1'
#
loop_
_entity.id
_entity.type
_entity.pdbx_description
1 polymer ?
#
loop_
_entity_poly.entity_id
_entity_poly.type
_entity_poly.pdbx_seq_one_letter_code
_entity_poly.pdbx_strand_id
1 'polypeptide(L)'
;MAGEIIREGDKTSHHGTVVEGSPSDICHGKPVAFIGHKVSCPKCPGTHTIVEGVVTTTLYGKGVAVAGMKTSCGAVLIASQFTDVVENAGGGAGGGSAAAAAATEAAAPVVAAAAAAAAAAAVAAVSAAKPAEKEKKVTRLYWSYGDDLQPLSRKSRFYVDLNLHVETENYAAGDSVEVDIANDDGSDVATGVPKLKARGTVAADGTAVIKNVFSGKTVDISASA
;
A
#
# COMPACT_ATOMS: atom_id res chain seq x y z
N MET A 1 -5.39 11.86 -3.85
CA MET A 1 -4.47 11.29 -2.84
C MET A 1 -4.56 9.78 -2.94
N ALA A 2 -3.48 9.04 -2.83
CA ALA A 2 -3.56 7.60 -2.70
C ALA A 2 -4.10 7.20 -1.31
N GLY A 3 -4.73 6.03 -1.19
CA GLY A 3 -5.17 5.44 0.07
C GLY A 3 -5.01 3.93 0.05
N GLU A 4 -4.61 3.36 1.19
CA GLU A 4 -4.24 1.95 1.38
C GLU A 4 -5.44 1.02 1.20
N ILE A 5 -5.30 -0.01 0.36
CA ILE A 5 -6.37 -0.99 0.11
C ILE A 5 -6.70 -1.75 1.40
N ILE A 6 -8.00 -1.78 1.73
CA ILE A 6 -8.58 -2.57 2.83
C ILE A 6 -8.90 -3.99 2.34
N ARG A 7 -8.72 -4.96 3.25
CA ARG A 7 -8.82 -6.39 2.98
C ARG A 7 -9.57 -7.13 4.07
N GLU A 8 -9.89 -8.39 3.82
CA GLU A 8 -10.39 -9.28 4.86
C GLU A 8 -9.41 -9.41 6.05
N GLY A 9 -9.95 -9.33 7.26
CA GLY A 9 -9.19 -9.33 8.51
C GLY A 9 -8.59 -7.97 8.93
N ASP A 10 -8.71 -6.91 8.11
CA ASP A 10 -8.32 -5.55 8.50
C ASP A 10 -9.26 -4.97 9.56
N LYS A 11 -8.81 -3.94 10.28
CA LYS A 11 -9.42 -3.49 11.54
C LYS A 11 -10.19 -2.19 11.37
N THR A 12 -10.95 -1.82 12.40
CA THR A 12 -11.64 -0.52 12.46
C THR A 12 -11.40 0.23 13.76
N SER A 13 -11.66 1.53 13.77
CA SER A 13 -11.60 2.39 14.96
C SER A 13 -12.51 1.93 16.13
N HIS A 14 -13.49 1.07 15.84
CA HIS A 14 -14.35 0.45 16.85
C HIS A 14 -13.80 -0.88 17.38
N HIS A 15 -12.55 -1.24 17.04
CA HIS A 15 -11.94 -2.57 17.23
C HIS A 15 -12.70 -3.68 16.47
N GLY A 16 -13.46 -3.29 15.45
CA GLY A 16 -14.09 -4.21 14.51
C GLY A 16 -13.09 -4.84 13.55
N THR A 17 -13.59 -5.75 12.71
CA THR A 17 -12.80 -6.46 11.70
C THR A 17 -13.63 -6.61 10.42
N VAL A 18 -13.03 -6.41 9.26
CA VAL A 18 -13.64 -6.71 7.95
C VAL A 18 -13.70 -8.23 7.78
N VAL A 19 -14.89 -8.78 7.48
CA VAL A 19 -15.17 -10.23 7.50
C VAL A 19 -15.58 -10.78 6.13
N GLU A 20 -15.46 -9.98 5.08
CA GLU A 20 -15.83 -10.35 3.71
C GLU A 20 -14.99 -9.53 2.72
N GLY A 21 -14.56 -10.18 1.64
CA GLY A 21 -13.87 -9.55 0.51
C GLY A 21 -14.10 -10.33 -0.78
N SER A 22 -13.52 -9.86 -1.88
CA SER A 22 -13.69 -10.49 -3.19
C SER A 22 -12.85 -11.76 -3.34
N PRO A 23 -13.43 -12.88 -3.80
CA PRO A 23 -12.68 -14.10 -4.09
C PRO A 23 -11.82 -13.99 -5.37
N SER A 24 -12.02 -12.95 -6.19
CA SER A 24 -11.29 -12.74 -7.45
C SER A 24 -10.16 -11.72 -7.34
N ASP A 25 -10.23 -10.81 -6.36
CA ASP A 25 -9.33 -9.68 -6.22
C ASP A 25 -8.49 -9.87 -4.94
N ILE A 26 -7.26 -10.36 -5.08
CA ILE A 26 -6.42 -10.81 -3.96
C ILE A 26 -5.18 -9.91 -3.79
N CYS A 27 -4.99 -9.37 -2.58
CA CYS A 27 -3.96 -8.39 -2.23
C CYS A 27 -3.09 -8.94 -1.08
N HIS A 28 -1.81 -9.21 -1.35
CA HIS A 28 -0.90 -10.02 -0.50
C HIS A 28 -1.55 -11.31 0.06
N GLY A 29 -2.26 -12.08 -0.77
CA GLY A 29 -2.87 -13.35 -0.34
C GLY A 29 -4.16 -13.23 0.48
N LYS A 30 -4.75 -12.02 0.59
CA LYS A 30 -6.05 -11.79 1.23
C LYS A 30 -7.08 -11.18 0.26
N PRO A 31 -8.37 -11.51 0.37
CA PRO A 31 -9.45 -10.84 -0.37
C PRO A 31 -9.46 -9.32 -0.17
N VAL A 32 -9.56 -8.55 -1.26
CA VAL A 32 -9.76 -7.09 -1.26
C VAL A 32 -11.20 -6.76 -0.87
N ALA A 33 -11.37 -5.71 -0.07
CA ALA A 33 -12.67 -5.22 0.36
C ALA A 33 -13.23 -4.12 -0.58
N PHE A 34 -14.55 -4.10 -0.73
CA PHE A 34 -15.32 -3.22 -1.60
C PHE A 34 -16.52 -2.65 -0.83
N ILE A 35 -17.11 -1.57 -1.35
CA ILE A 35 -18.42 -1.07 -0.88
C ILE A 35 -19.44 -2.22 -0.86
N GLY A 36 -20.17 -2.36 0.24
CA GLY A 36 -21.16 -3.41 0.47
C GLY A 36 -20.64 -4.64 1.23
N HIS A 37 -19.32 -4.93 1.23
CA HIS A 37 -18.77 -6.05 2.00
C HIS A 37 -18.89 -5.82 3.51
N LYS A 38 -19.02 -6.92 4.26
CA LYS A 38 -19.39 -6.93 5.68
C LYS A 38 -18.24 -6.65 6.64
N VAL A 39 -18.58 -6.00 7.76
CA VAL A 39 -17.68 -5.67 8.85
C VAL A 39 -18.34 -6.03 10.18
N SER A 40 -17.64 -6.82 11.00
CA SER A 40 -18.03 -7.11 12.38
C SER A 40 -17.58 -5.96 13.29
N CYS A 41 -18.47 -5.45 14.16
CA CYS A 41 -18.18 -4.35 15.07
C CYS A 41 -18.58 -4.72 16.51
N PRO A 42 -17.66 -4.75 17.49
CA PRO A 42 -18.00 -5.08 18.87
C PRO A 42 -18.70 -3.94 19.62
N LYS A 43 -18.70 -2.71 19.08
CA LYS A 43 -19.33 -1.52 19.70
C LYS A 43 -20.75 -1.23 19.19
N CYS A 44 -21.21 -1.90 18.14
CA CYS A 44 -22.45 -1.56 17.44
C CYS A 44 -23.24 -2.83 17.12
N PRO A 45 -24.55 -2.90 17.43
CA PRO A 45 -25.35 -4.10 17.19
C PRO A 45 -25.68 -4.28 15.70
N GLY A 46 -25.73 -5.54 15.26
CA GLY A 46 -26.12 -5.94 13.91
C GLY A 46 -24.95 -6.12 12.94
N THR A 47 -25.28 -6.41 11.69
CA THR A 47 -24.31 -6.53 10.59
C THR A 47 -24.07 -5.15 9.99
N HIS A 48 -22.81 -4.76 9.84
CA HIS A 48 -22.42 -3.51 9.18
C HIS A 48 -21.71 -3.78 7.87
N THR A 49 -21.72 -2.80 6.97
CA THR A 49 -21.07 -2.88 5.66
C THR A 49 -20.17 -1.68 5.43
N ILE A 50 -19.26 -1.78 4.46
CA ILE A 50 -18.48 -0.64 3.98
C ILE A 50 -19.38 0.24 3.09
N VAL A 51 -19.42 1.54 3.35
CA VAL A 51 -20.30 2.50 2.64
C VAL A 51 -19.55 3.53 1.80
N GLU A 52 -18.25 3.69 2.02
CA GLU A 52 -17.36 4.60 1.30
C GLU A 52 -16.26 3.80 0.58
N GLY A 53 -15.90 4.20 -0.64
CA GLY A 53 -14.85 3.54 -1.42
C GLY A 53 -14.58 4.23 -2.77
N VAL A 54 -13.44 3.91 -3.37
CA VAL A 54 -12.90 4.56 -4.57
C VAL A 54 -13.15 3.70 -5.80
N VAL A 55 -13.90 4.21 -6.78
CA VAL A 55 -14.06 3.53 -8.08
C VAL A 55 -12.78 3.69 -8.90
N THR A 56 -12.16 2.58 -9.29
CA THR A 56 -10.96 2.57 -10.15
C THR A 56 -11.05 1.51 -11.25
N THR A 57 -10.48 1.83 -12.41
CA THR A 57 -10.34 0.91 -13.56
C THR A 57 -9.55 -0.35 -13.19
N THR A 58 -8.56 -0.22 -12.30
CA THR A 58 -7.67 -1.32 -11.87
C THR A 58 -8.40 -2.48 -11.19
N LEU A 59 -9.57 -2.22 -10.61
CA LEU A 59 -10.42 -3.22 -9.95
C LEU A 59 -11.83 -3.23 -10.57
N TYR A 60 -11.88 -3.27 -11.90
CA TYR A 60 -13.08 -3.45 -12.72
C TYR A 60 -14.21 -2.43 -12.46
N GLY A 61 -13.87 -1.22 -12.04
CA GLY A 61 -14.86 -0.19 -11.69
C GLY A 61 -15.63 -0.46 -10.39
N LYS A 62 -15.21 -1.45 -9.59
CA LYS A 62 -15.75 -1.69 -8.25
C LYS A 62 -15.24 -0.61 -7.29
N GLY A 63 -16.08 -0.18 -6.34
CA GLY A 63 -15.69 0.81 -5.32
C GLY A 63 -14.81 0.19 -4.24
N VAL A 64 -13.49 0.38 -4.35
CA VAL A 64 -12.45 -0.17 -3.47
C VAL A 64 -12.53 0.47 -2.09
N ALA A 65 -12.58 -0.34 -1.05
CA ALA A 65 -12.44 0.15 0.31
C ALA A 65 -10.98 0.56 0.57
N VAL A 66 -10.74 1.81 0.97
CA VAL A 66 -9.40 2.31 1.35
C VAL A 66 -9.38 2.80 2.79
N ALA A 67 -8.20 2.90 3.40
CA ALA A 67 -8.03 3.41 4.76
C ALA A 67 -8.63 4.83 4.92
N GLY A 68 -9.16 5.11 6.12
CA GLY A 68 -9.88 6.35 6.40
C GLY A 68 -11.36 6.35 5.96
N MET A 69 -11.78 5.45 5.07
CA MET A 69 -13.19 5.30 4.68
C MET A 69 -14.04 4.67 5.78
N LYS A 70 -15.35 4.92 5.76
CA LYS A 70 -16.29 4.51 6.82
C LYS A 70 -17.13 3.28 6.49
N THR A 71 -17.57 2.63 7.57
CA THR A 71 -18.65 1.64 7.57
C THR A 71 -19.99 2.27 7.90
N SER A 72 -21.07 1.51 7.71
CA SER A 72 -22.45 1.90 8.00
C SER A 72 -22.72 2.25 9.48
N CYS A 73 -21.83 1.87 10.41
CA CYS A 73 -21.88 2.27 11.83
C CYS A 73 -20.92 3.41 12.19
N GLY A 74 -20.37 4.11 11.19
CA GLY A 74 -19.44 5.24 11.37
C GLY A 74 -18.03 4.85 11.79
N ALA A 75 -17.71 3.55 11.91
CA ALA A 75 -16.36 3.10 12.20
C ALA A 75 -15.45 3.34 10.99
N VAL A 76 -14.22 3.80 11.25
CA VAL A 76 -13.21 4.08 10.21
C VAL A 76 -12.39 2.81 9.95
N LEU A 77 -12.18 2.48 8.68
CA LEU A 77 -11.36 1.35 8.22
C LEU A 77 -9.86 1.65 8.37
N ILE A 78 -9.12 0.64 8.85
CA ILE A 78 -7.68 0.71 9.15
C ILE A 78 -7.00 -0.48 8.48
N ALA A 79 -6.20 -0.21 7.44
CA ALA A 79 -5.46 -1.24 6.70
C ALA A 79 -4.40 -1.91 7.59
N SER A 80 -4.14 -3.21 7.38
CA SER A 80 -2.99 -3.91 7.96
C SER A 80 -1.74 -3.90 7.06
N GLN A 81 -1.74 -3.06 6.03
CA GLN A 81 -0.67 -2.91 5.04
C GLN A 81 -0.63 -1.46 4.52
N PHE A 82 0.48 -1.06 3.91
CA PHE A 82 0.76 0.31 3.45
C PHE A 82 1.48 0.35 2.08
N THR A 83 1.46 -0.76 1.34
CA THR A 83 2.18 -0.93 0.06
C THR A 83 1.27 -0.92 -1.16
N ASP A 84 0.09 -1.53 -1.06
CA ASP A 84 -0.93 -1.50 -2.10
C ASP A 84 -1.91 -0.34 -1.84
N VAL A 85 -1.94 0.63 -2.75
CA VAL A 85 -2.73 1.87 -2.63
C VAL A 85 -3.54 2.14 -3.90
N VAL A 86 -4.68 2.83 -3.76
CA VAL A 86 -5.51 3.30 -4.89
C VAL A 86 -5.62 4.82 -4.86
N GLU A 87 -5.50 5.46 -6.02
CA GLU A 87 -5.67 6.91 -6.15
C GLU A 87 -7.14 7.33 -5.95
N ASN A 88 -7.43 7.90 -4.78
CA ASN A 88 -8.66 8.63 -4.55
C ASN A 88 -8.57 10.01 -5.23
N ALA A 89 -9.19 10.11 -6.40
CA ALA A 89 -9.51 11.37 -7.06
C ALA A 89 -10.60 12.11 -6.25
N GLY A 90 -10.17 12.90 -5.27
CA GLY A 90 -11.04 13.44 -4.21
C GLY A 90 -12.13 14.39 -4.71
N GLY A 91 -13.31 13.85 -5.02
CA GLY A 91 -14.54 14.58 -5.30
C GLY A 91 -15.45 14.60 -4.07
N GLY A 92 -15.61 15.76 -3.43
CA GLY A 92 -16.47 15.92 -2.26
C GLY A 92 -17.94 16.13 -2.62
N ALA A 93 -18.79 15.22 -2.17
CA ALA A 93 -20.24 15.39 -2.03
C ALA A 93 -20.64 14.67 -0.72
N GLY A 94 -21.44 15.22 0.20
CA GLY A 94 -22.41 16.29 0.05
C GLY A 94 -23.72 15.73 -0.50
N GLY A 95 -24.75 15.43 0.27
CA GLY A 95 -24.96 15.63 1.70
C GLY A 95 -26.47 15.76 1.94
N GLY A 96 -27.06 14.82 2.68
CA GLY A 96 -28.50 14.75 2.93
C GLY A 96 -28.77 14.16 4.30
N SER A 97 -29.74 14.72 5.03
CA SER A 97 -29.91 14.53 6.48
C SER A 97 -31.36 14.20 6.86
N ALA A 98 -31.60 14.06 8.18
CA ALA A 98 -32.85 13.70 8.86
C ALA A 98 -33.26 12.21 8.76
N ALA A 99 -33.82 11.55 9.78
CA ALA A 99 -33.99 11.84 11.22
C ALA A 99 -34.49 10.53 11.90
N ALA A 100 -34.57 10.30 13.23
CA ALA A 100 -33.94 10.77 14.47
C ALA A 100 -34.77 10.18 15.65
N ALA A 101 -34.16 9.47 16.60
CA ALA A 101 -34.68 9.12 17.96
C ALA A 101 -33.52 8.42 18.73
N ALA A 102 -33.11 8.72 19.98
CA ALA A 102 -33.79 9.01 21.26
C ALA A 102 -34.29 7.73 21.99
N ALA A 103 -34.01 7.45 23.28
CA ALA A 103 -33.22 8.16 24.31
C ALA A 103 -32.83 7.23 25.52
N THR A 104 -32.12 7.78 26.54
CA THR A 104 -32.01 7.30 27.97
C THR A 104 -31.19 6.01 28.24
N GLU A 105 -30.12 6.01 29.06
CA GLU A 105 -29.97 6.01 30.55
C GLU A 105 -30.38 4.69 31.25
N ALA A 106 -29.78 4.17 32.34
CA ALA A 106 -28.77 4.70 33.28
C ALA A 106 -27.96 3.61 34.07
N ALA A 107 -26.94 4.06 34.82
CA ALA A 107 -26.37 3.49 36.07
C ALA A 107 -25.50 2.19 36.10
N ALA A 108 -24.66 2.11 37.15
CA ALA A 108 -23.67 1.08 37.54
C ALA A 108 -23.64 1.01 39.11
N PRO A 109 -22.57 0.70 39.89
CA PRO A 109 -21.23 0.06 39.67
C PRO A 109 -21.24 -1.40 40.23
N VAL A 110 -20.23 -2.12 40.78
CA VAL A 110 -18.84 -1.98 41.34
C VAL A 110 -18.05 -3.28 40.99
N VAL A 111 -16.76 -3.57 41.27
CA VAL A 111 -15.62 -3.07 42.09
C VAL A 111 -14.34 -2.98 41.18
N ALA A 112 -13.14 -2.45 41.50
CA ALA A 112 -12.29 -2.23 42.68
C ALA A 112 -11.52 -3.48 43.20
N ALA A 113 -10.19 -3.45 43.45
CA ALA A 113 -9.08 -2.54 43.08
C ALA A 113 -7.74 -3.33 43.26
N ALA A 114 -6.53 -2.92 42.85
CA ALA A 114 -5.98 -1.71 42.20
C ALA A 114 -5.02 -2.16 41.05
N ALA A 115 -3.96 -1.50 40.55
CA ALA A 115 -3.20 -0.26 40.80
C ALA A 115 -2.57 0.21 39.44
N ALA A 116 -1.66 1.18 39.27
CA ALA A 116 -0.90 2.07 40.17
C ALA A 116 -0.74 3.49 39.56
N ALA A 117 -0.20 4.43 40.34
CA ALA A 117 0.08 5.83 39.97
C ALA A 117 1.09 5.98 38.81
N ALA A 118 1.15 7.06 38.00
CA ALA A 118 0.27 8.22 37.71
C ALA A 118 0.80 8.86 36.37
N ALA A 119 0.49 10.08 35.88
CA ALA A 119 -0.20 11.27 36.39
C ALA A 119 -0.76 12.15 35.23
N ALA A 120 -1.26 13.34 35.55
CA ALA A 120 -1.84 14.36 34.65
C ALA A 120 -1.58 15.77 35.23
N ALA A 121 -1.66 16.91 34.52
CA ALA A 121 -1.62 17.25 33.10
C ALA A 121 -1.47 18.78 32.95
N ALA A 122 -1.07 19.31 31.78
CA ALA A 122 -1.31 20.71 31.39
C ALA A 122 -1.16 20.91 29.87
N VAL A 123 -1.97 21.79 29.28
CA VAL A 123 -1.93 22.17 27.86
C VAL A 123 -1.24 23.53 27.65
N ALA A 124 -0.31 23.62 26.70
CA ALA A 124 0.04 24.85 25.98
C ALA A 124 0.88 24.52 24.74
N ALA A 125 0.77 25.33 23.68
CA ALA A 125 1.38 25.04 22.38
C ALA A 125 2.91 25.25 22.36
N VAL A 126 3.63 24.26 21.83
CA VAL A 126 4.84 24.47 21.02
C VAL A 126 4.57 23.87 19.65
N SER A 127 4.86 24.63 18.59
CA SER A 127 4.73 24.15 17.21
C SER A 127 5.85 23.17 16.89
N ALA A 128 5.60 21.87 17.09
CA ALA A 128 6.45 20.81 16.57
C ALA A 128 6.30 20.78 15.04
N ALA A 129 7.27 21.34 14.33
CA ALA A 129 7.26 21.37 12.88
C ALA A 129 7.13 19.95 12.31
N LYS A 130 6.18 19.76 11.38
CA LYS A 130 6.01 18.54 10.59
C LYS A 130 7.40 18.07 10.10
N PRO A 131 7.85 16.84 10.43
CA PRO A 131 8.99 16.26 9.77
C PRO A 131 8.70 16.30 8.27
N ALA A 132 9.56 16.98 7.51
CA ALA A 132 9.43 17.00 6.06
C ALA A 132 9.74 15.58 5.56
N GLU A 133 8.69 14.78 5.44
CA GLU A 133 8.71 13.46 4.83
C GLU A 133 9.15 13.65 3.38
N LYS A 134 10.47 13.53 3.19
CA LYS A 134 11.12 13.79 1.92
C LYS A 134 10.61 12.78 0.89
N GLU A 135 10.27 13.27 -0.29
CA GLU A 135 9.70 12.44 -1.34
C GLU A 135 10.62 11.25 -1.67
N LYS A 136 10.02 10.06 -1.71
CA LYS A 136 10.70 8.81 -2.07
C LYS A 136 11.09 8.89 -3.55
N LYS A 137 12.40 8.87 -3.83
CA LYS A 137 12.94 9.01 -5.19
C LYS A 137 14.04 7.99 -5.47
N VAL A 138 14.04 7.47 -6.69
CA VAL A 138 15.21 6.76 -7.24
C VAL A 138 16.21 7.82 -7.68
N THR A 139 17.41 7.83 -7.10
CA THR A 139 18.46 8.80 -7.44
C THR A 139 19.32 8.33 -8.61
N ARG A 140 19.47 7.02 -8.78
CA ARG A 140 20.33 6.44 -9.81
C ARG A 140 19.89 5.01 -10.14
N LEU A 141 20.00 4.67 -11.43
CA LEU A 141 19.92 3.30 -11.93
C LEU A 141 21.27 2.97 -12.59
N TYR A 142 21.86 1.83 -12.29
CA TYR A 142 23.02 1.32 -13.03
C TYR A 142 23.05 -0.21 -13.08
N TRP A 143 23.71 -0.74 -14.10
CA TRP A 143 23.88 -2.18 -14.28
C TRP A 143 25.19 -2.66 -13.67
N SER A 144 25.21 -3.87 -13.13
CA SER A 144 26.42 -4.59 -12.75
C SER A 144 26.43 -6.02 -13.30
N TYR A 145 27.60 -6.66 -13.23
CA TYR A 145 27.83 -8.02 -13.72
C TYR A 145 28.21 -8.97 -12.58
N GLY A 146 27.70 -10.20 -12.63
CA GLY A 146 28.12 -11.32 -11.77
C GLY A 146 27.84 -11.13 -10.27
N ASP A 147 28.34 -12.07 -9.45
CA ASP A 147 28.13 -12.03 -8.00
C ASP A 147 28.96 -10.96 -7.28
N ASP A 148 30.10 -10.55 -7.85
CA ASP A 148 30.97 -9.47 -7.36
C ASP A 148 30.37 -8.06 -7.56
N LEU A 149 29.18 -7.97 -8.18
CA LEU A 149 28.43 -6.73 -8.41
C LEU A 149 29.21 -5.64 -9.18
N GLN A 150 30.12 -6.01 -10.08
CA GLN A 150 31.01 -5.06 -10.76
C GLN A 150 30.24 -4.16 -11.76
N PRO A 151 30.23 -2.82 -11.60
CA PRO A 151 29.42 -1.93 -12.43
C PRO A 151 29.83 -1.89 -13.91
N LEU A 152 28.84 -1.79 -14.80
CA LEU A 152 29.05 -1.66 -16.24
C LEU A 152 29.35 -0.21 -16.64
N SER A 153 30.48 0.00 -17.31
CA SER A 153 30.89 1.28 -17.91
C SER A 153 30.59 1.39 -19.42
N ARG A 154 29.99 0.34 -20.02
CA ARG A 154 29.86 0.16 -21.48
C ARG A 154 28.74 -0.84 -21.81
N LYS A 155 28.25 -0.83 -23.06
CA LYS A 155 27.25 -1.80 -23.57
C LYS A 155 27.71 -3.24 -23.31
N SER A 156 26.82 -4.05 -22.72
CA SER A 156 27.05 -5.49 -22.54
C SER A 156 26.81 -6.28 -23.82
N ARG A 157 27.32 -7.52 -23.87
CA ARG A 157 26.91 -8.57 -24.82
C ARG A 157 26.40 -9.85 -24.12
N PHE A 158 26.28 -9.80 -22.80
CA PHE A 158 25.82 -10.87 -21.91
C PHE A 158 24.73 -10.32 -20.98
N TYR A 159 23.68 -11.10 -20.73
CA TYR A 159 22.47 -10.64 -20.01
C TYR A 159 22.03 -11.53 -18.84
N VAL A 160 22.47 -12.79 -18.81
CA VAL A 160 22.00 -13.82 -17.87
C VAL A 160 22.24 -13.44 -16.40
N ASP A 161 23.36 -12.75 -16.18
CA ASP A 161 23.97 -12.33 -14.93
C ASP A 161 24.14 -10.79 -14.86
N LEU A 162 23.28 -10.05 -15.58
CA LEU A 162 23.08 -8.62 -15.36
C LEU A 162 22.24 -8.38 -14.11
N ASN A 163 22.77 -7.57 -13.20
CA ASN A 163 22.07 -7.10 -12.01
C ASN A 163 21.72 -5.62 -12.19
N LEU A 164 20.50 -5.22 -11.81
CA LEU A 164 20.09 -3.82 -11.76
C LEU A 164 20.27 -3.29 -10.34
N HIS A 165 21.06 -2.23 -10.18
CA HIS A 165 21.20 -1.47 -8.95
C HIS A 165 20.31 -0.24 -9.01
N VAL A 166 19.59 0.00 -7.92
CA VAL A 166 18.67 1.10 -7.74
C VAL A 166 19.08 1.85 -6.48
N GLU A 167 19.79 2.96 -6.63
CA GLU A 167 20.06 3.87 -5.50
C GLU A 167 18.78 4.67 -5.23
N THR A 168 18.38 4.72 -3.96
CA THR A 168 17.15 5.40 -3.53
C THR A 168 17.39 6.33 -2.37
N GLU A 169 16.67 7.45 -2.35
CA GLU A 169 16.66 8.38 -1.21
C GLU A 169 15.26 8.36 -0.58
N ASN A 170 15.24 8.37 0.76
CA ASN A 170 14.02 8.45 1.60
C ASN A 170 13.14 7.18 1.60
N TYR A 171 13.59 6.10 0.96
CA TYR A 171 13.09 4.75 1.19
C TYR A 171 13.65 4.18 2.50
N ALA A 172 12.90 3.29 3.13
CA ALA A 172 13.30 2.55 4.32
C ALA A 172 13.84 1.16 3.95
N ALA A 173 14.69 0.59 4.82
CA ALA A 173 15.15 -0.79 4.67
C ALA A 173 13.95 -1.76 4.70
N GLY A 174 13.81 -2.57 3.66
CA GLY A 174 12.66 -3.46 3.45
C GLY A 174 11.58 -2.92 2.52
N ASP A 175 11.62 -1.64 2.12
CA ASP A 175 10.73 -1.12 1.08
C ASP A 175 10.95 -1.87 -0.25
N SER A 176 9.88 -2.02 -1.04
CA SER A 176 9.97 -2.55 -2.41
C SER A 176 10.06 -1.41 -3.44
N VAL A 177 10.89 -1.61 -4.45
CA VAL A 177 10.94 -0.78 -5.67
C VAL A 177 10.65 -1.66 -6.87
N GLU A 178 9.85 -1.16 -7.80
CA GLU A 178 9.62 -1.78 -9.11
C GLU A 178 10.14 -0.85 -10.20
N VAL A 179 10.84 -1.41 -11.19
CA VAL A 179 11.40 -0.69 -12.34
C VAL A 179 10.88 -1.33 -13.62
N ASP A 180 10.23 -0.53 -14.46
CA ASP A 180 9.84 -0.92 -15.81
C ASP A 180 11.04 -0.74 -16.75
N ILE A 181 11.58 -1.84 -17.26
CA ILE A 181 12.62 -1.87 -18.29
C ILE A 181 11.94 -1.99 -19.66
N ALA A 182 12.32 -1.13 -20.60
CA ALA A 182 11.85 -1.12 -21.99
C ALA A 182 13.02 -0.75 -22.91
N ASN A 183 12.95 -1.15 -24.18
CA ASN A 183 13.88 -0.65 -25.20
C ASN A 183 13.39 0.72 -25.71
N ASP A 184 14.31 1.66 -25.98
CA ASP A 184 13.97 3.03 -26.40
C ASP A 184 13.25 3.11 -27.76
N ASP A 185 13.42 2.09 -28.61
CA ASP A 185 12.73 1.94 -29.90
C ASP A 185 11.34 1.28 -29.79
N GLY A 186 10.92 0.90 -28.58
CA GLY A 186 9.65 0.22 -28.33
C GLY A 186 9.63 -1.27 -28.72
N SER A 187 10.79 -1.86 -29.04
CA SER A 187 10.91 -3.29 -29.32
C SER A 187 10.84 -4.16 -28.05
N ASP A 188 10.65 -5.47 -28.25
CA ASP A 188 10.62 -6.47 -27.19
C ASP A 188 11.98 -6.58 -26.46
N VAL A 189 11.94 -6.44 -25.13
CA VAL A 189 13.10 -6.57 -24.23
C VAL A 189 13.56 -8.02 -24.10
N ALA A 190 12.63 -8.96 -24.28
CA ALA A 190 12.85 -10.39 -24.44
C ALA A 190 11.70 -10.93 -25.31
N THR A 191 11.87 -12.07 -25.98
CA THR A 191 10.90 -12.59 -26.97
C THR A 191 9.45 -12.60 -26.44
N GLY A 192 8.57 -11.75 -26.97
CA GLY A 192 7.17 -11.60 -26.53
C GLY A 192 6.95 -10.72 -25.29
N VAL A 193 7.93 -9.90 -24.90
CA VAL A 193 7.94 -9.10 -23.67
C VAL A 193 8.33 -7.65 -23.97
N PRO A 194 7.38 -6.75 -24.28
CA PRO A 194 7.66 -5.35 -24.64
C PRO A 194 8.13 -4.51 -23.45
N LYS A 195 7.84 -4.94 -22.22
CA LYS A 195 8.36 -4.34 -20.98
C LYS A 195 8.65 -5.42 -19.94
N LEU A 196 9.81 -5.34 -19.30
CA LEU A 196 10.21 -6.22 -18.22
C LEU A 196 10.11 -5.48 -16.87
N LYS A 197 9.22 -5.94 -16.00
CA LYS A 197 9.14 -5.48 -14.61
C LYS A 197 10.22 -6.16 -13.76
N ALA A 198 11.12 -5.36 -13.18
CA ALA A 198 12.13 -5.81 -12.25
C ALA A 198 11.80 -5.26 -10.84
N ARG A 199 11.67 -6.14 -9.84
CA ARG A 199 11.38 -5.75 -8.45
C ARG A 199 12.58 -6.02 -7.54
N GLY A 200 12.92 -5.04 -6.71
CA GLY A 200 13.96 -5.13 -5.69
C GLY A 200 13.47 -4.73 -4.31
N THR A 201 14.21 -5.13 -3.28
CA THR A 201 14.02 -4.67 -1.90
C THR A 201 15.17 -3.75 -1.53
N VAL A 202 14.87 -2.57 -0.98
CA VAL A 202 15.87 -1.60 -0.52
C VAL A 202 16.54 -2.12 0.75
N ALA A 203 17.88 -2.18 0.75
CA ALA A 203 18.66 -2.55 1.92
C ALA A 203 18.97 -1.34 2.81
N ALA A 204 19.66 -1.57 3.93
CA ALA A 204 19.88 -0.54 4.96
C ALA A 204 20.84 0.60 4.56
N ASP A 205 21.47 0.50 3.38
CA ASP A 205 22.28 1.53 2.75
C ASP A 205 21.48 2.47 1.82
N GLY A 206 20.22 2.14 1.51
CA GLY A 206 19.39 2.84 0.52
C GLY A 206 19.46 2.26 -0.89
N THR A 207 20.14 1.13 -1.11
CA THR A 207 20.24 0.49 -2.44
C THR A 207 19.33 -0.73 -2.51
N ALA A 208 18.59 -0.89 -3.61
CA ALA A 208 18.00 -2.17 -3.99
C ALA A 208 18.83 -2.81 -5.13
N VAL A 209 19.25 -4.06 -4.95
CA VAL A 209 20.03 -4.81 -5.96
C VAL A 209 19.21 -5.99 -6.45
N ILE A 210 18.79 -5.93 -7.72
CA ILE A 210 17.99 -6.95 -8.38
C ILE A 210 18.96 -7.83 -9.17
N LYS A 211 19.25 -9.03 -8.67
CA LYS A 211 20.19 -9.96 -9.34
C LYS A 211 19.56 -10.65 -10.56
N ASN A 212 20.39 -10.92 -11.57
CA ASN A 212 20.10 -11.80 -12.71
C ASN A 212 18.76 -11.46 -13.42
N VAL A 213 18.55 -10.18 -13.74
CA VAL A 213 17.25 -9.59 -14.14
C VAL A 213 16.63 -10.27 -15.37
N PHE A 214 17.46 -10.74 -16.29
CA PHE A 214 17.03 -11.41 -17.53
C PHE A 214 17.14 -12.94 -17.48
N SER A 215 17.37 -13.53 -16.30
CA SER A 215 17.47 -14.98 -16.15
C SER A 215 16.18 -15.70 -16.56
N GLY A 216 16.34 -16.84 -17.24
CA GLY A 216 15.23 -17.62 -17.79
C GLY A 216 14.48 -16.97 -18.96
N LYS A 217 15.01 -15.90 -19.56
CA LYS A 217 14.41 -15.19 -20.71
C LYS A 217 15.34 -15.22 -21.92
N THR A 218 14.77 -15.35 -23.11
CA THR A 218 15.49 -15.14 -24.37
C THR A 218 15.54 -13.63 -24.64
N VAL A 219 16.70 -13.01 -24.42
CA VAL A 219 16.94 -11.61 -24.82
C VAL A 219 17.56 -11.62 -26.22
N ASP A 220 16.80 -11.15 -27.19
CA ASP A 220 17.20 -11.11 -28.60
C ASP A 220 18.16 -9.93 -28.86
N ILE A 221 19.45 -10.13 -28.53
CA ILE A 221 20.53 -9.16 -28.80
C ILE A 221 20.89 -9.07 -30.32
N SER A 222 19.96 -9.38 -31.21
CA SER A 222 20.11 -9.23 -32.65
C SER A 222 20.13 -7.74 -33.00
N ALA A 223 21.33 -7.20 -33.22
CA ALA A 223 21.54 -5.77 -33.34
C ALA A 223 20.77 -5.15 -34.51
N SER A 224 20.04 -4.07 -34.22
CA SER A 224 19.92 -2.94 -35.16
C SER A 224 21.34 -2.48 -35.53
N ALA A 225 21.62 -2.46 -36.84
CA ALA A 225 22.97 -2.33 -37.41
C ALA A 225 23.61 -0.95 -37.23
#